data_AF-A0A8H6I850-F1
#
_entry.id   AF-A0A8H6I850-F1
#
_cell.length_a   1.000
_cell.length_b   1.000
_cell.length_c   1.000
_cell.angle_alpha   90.00
_cell.angle_beta   90.00
_cell.angle_gamma   90.00
#
_symmetry.space_group_name_H-M   'P 1'
#
loop_
_entity.id
_entity.type
_entity.pdbx_description
1 polymer ?
#
loop_
_entity_poly.entity_id
_entity_poly.type
_entity_poly.pdbx_seq_one_letter_code
_entity_poly.pdbx_strand_id
1 'polypeptide(L)'
;MLSALLYQSPSSSPGTLAHGTHHRGSLGRRGLQIETYNPPSSFETFGVEGVANPVLAKRAPKDLPTDAREYVASKLKIDSKSVEFQSGSTTGNQKHAYVRQKANGIPFANAVANIAFKDNKVMTFGSSFVKPSKIADAKPTIDFQTCGQ
;
A
#
# COMPACT_ATOMS: atom_id res chain seq x y z
N MET A 1 -8.25 -29.78 -49.58
CA MET A 1 -7.88 -29.53 -48.17
C MET A 1 -8.12 -28.07 -47.88
N LEU A 2 -9.19 -27.73 -47.16
CA LEU A 2 -9.52 -26.36 -46.77
C LEU A 2 -9.39 -26.29 -45.24
N SER A 3 -8.40 -25.57 -44.74
CA SER A 3 -8.17 -25.35 -43.31
C SER A 3 -9.05 -24.20 -42.83
N ALA A 4 -9.94 -24.47 -41.88
CA ALA A 4 -10.69 -23.43 -41.17
C ALA A 4 -9.85 -22.90 -39.99
N LEU A 5 -9.45 -21.64 -40.04
CA LEU A 5 -8.96 -20.92 -38.87
C LEU A 5 -10.15 -20.60 -37.96
N LEU A 6 -10.18 -21.21 -36.77
CA LEU A 6 -11.12 -20.82 -35.72
C LEU A 6 -10.58 -19.55 -35.04
N TYR A 7 -11.33 -18.47 -35.19
CA TYR A 7 -11.11 -17.20 -34.51
C TYR A 7 -11.54 -17.37 -33.05
N GLN A 8 -10.58 -17.43 -32.13
CA GLN A 8 -10.86 -17.51 -30.70
C GLN A 8 -11.08 -16.09 -30.18
N SER A 9 -12.33 -15.74 -29.89
CA SER A 9 -12.67 -14.49 -29.22
C SER A 9 -12.11 -14.49 -27.78
N PRO A 10 -11.60 -13.35 -27.28
CA PRO A 10 -11.15 -13.26 -25.90
C PRO A 10 -12.33 -13.48 -24.95
N SER A 11 -12.21 -14.50 -24.10
CA SER A 11 -13.10 -14.77 -22.98
C SER A 11 -13.17 -13.53 -22.08
N SER A 12 -14.35 -12.92 -21.98
CA SER A 12 -14.64 -11.93 -20.94
C SER A 12 -14.48 -12.60 -19.57
N SER A 13 -13.45 -12.20 -18.82
CA SER A 13 -13.24 -12.71 -17.46
C SER A 13 -14.48 -12.42 -16.60
N PRO A 14 -15.09 -13.45 -15.99
CA PRO A 14 -16.29 -13.27 -15.17
C PRO A 14 -15.89 -12.72 -13.80
N GLY A 15 -16.31 -11.49 -13.51
CA GLY A 15 -16.41 -10.93 -12.16
C GLY A 15 -15.07 -10.66 -11.45
N THR A 16 -14.95 -9.50 -10.84
CA THR A 16 -13.94 -9.27 -9.81
C THR A 16 -14.16 -10.31 -8.71
N LEU A 17 -13.36 -11.38 -8.68
CA LEU A 17 -13.29 -12.27 -7.52
C LEU A 17 -12.82 -11.41 -6.36
N ALA A 18 -13.74 -11.07 -5.45
CA ALA A 18 -13.40 -10.49 -4.18
C ALA A 18 -12.48 -11.48 -3.47
N HIS A 19 -11.17 -11.24 -3.53
CA HIS A 19 -10.22 -12.00 -2.74
C HIS A 19 -10.60 -11.78 -1.28
N GLY A 20 -10.88 -12.86 -0.56
CA GLY A 20 -11.21 -12.78 0.85
C GLY A 20 -10.12 -12.00 1.59
N THR A 21 -10.51 -11.05 2.43
CA THR A 21 -9.57 -10.24 3.23
C THR A 21 -8.86 -11.07 4.29
N HIS A 22 -9.30 -12.32 4.51
CA HIS A 22 -8.73 -13.26 5.47
C HIS A 22 -8.35 -14.56 4.76
N HIS A 23 -7.13 -15.03 4.98
CA HIS A 23 -6.67 -16.34 4.56
C HIS A 23 -6.13 -17.09 5.77
N ARG A 24 -6.62 -18.31 6.02
CA ARG A 24 -6.21 -19.13 7.16
C ARG A 24 -5.34 -20.29 6.69
N GLY A 25 -4.10 -20.37 7.18
CA GLY A 25 -3.17 -21.46 6.93
C GLY A 25 -2.76 -22.16 8.22
N SER A 26 -2.49 -23.46 8.15
CA SER A 26 -1.96 -24.24 9.27
C SER A 26 -0.46 -24.46 9.08
N LEU A 27 0.36 -24.12 10.09
CA LEU A 27 1.80 -24.36 10.06
C LEU A 27 2.24 -25.42 11.09
N GLY A 28 3.13 -26.31 10.64
CA GLY A 28 3.83 -27.29 11.47
C GLY A 28 2.96 -28.47 11.95
N ARG A 29 3.61 -29.46 12.59
CA ARG A 29 2.94 -30.68 13.11
C ARG A 29 1.93 -30.39 14.23
N ARG A 30 2.07 -29.25 14.92
CA ARG A 30 1.19 -28.84 16.04
C ARG A 30 -0.03 -28.03 15.59
N GLY A 31 -0.17 -27.75 14.28
CA GLY A 31 -1.36 -27.12 13.71
C GLY A 31 -1.56 -25.65 14.12
N LEU A 32 -0.48 -24.85 14.13
CA LEU A 32 -0.59 -23.42 14.41
C LEU A 32 -1.42 -22.74 13.31
N GLN A 33 -2.58 -22.20 13.69
CA GLN A 33 -3.47 -21.47 12.80
C GLN A 33 -2.95 -20.05 12.62
N ILE A 34 -2.57 -19.69 11.39
CA ILE A 34 -2.18 -18.33 11.02
C ILE A 34 -3.26 -17.74 10.14
N GLU A 35 -3.72 -16.54 10.50
CA GLU A 35 -4.68 -15.77 9.72
C GLU A 35 -3.98 -14.56 9.10
N THR A 36 -3.86 -14.57 7.77
CA THR A 36 -3.33 -13.45 7.00
C THR A 36 -4.47 -12.51 6.65
N TYR A 37 -4.35 -11.25 7.06
CA TYR A 37 -5.30 -10.20 6.72
C TYR A 37 -4.74 -9.29 5.62
N ASN A 38 -5.48 -9.14 4.51
CA ASN A 38 -5.17 -8.16 3.46
C ASN A 38 -6.27 -7.08 3.44
N PRO A 39 -5.98 -5.86 3.90
CA PRO A 39 -6.99 -4.81 3.98
C PRO A 39 -7.52 -4.41 2.61
N PRO A 40 -8.79 -4.00 2.52
CA PRO A 40 -9.34 -3.45 1.29
C PRO A 40 -8.49 -2.24 0.85
N SER A 41 -8.05 -2.26 -0.41
CA SER A 41 -7.28 -1.18 -0.99
C SER A 41 -8.19 -0.21 -1.74
N SER A 42 -7.80 1.06 -1.72
CA SER A 42 -8.36 2.11 -2.56
C SER A 42 -7.33 2.51 -3.60
N PHE A 43 -7.77 2.80 -4.82
CA PHE A 43 -6.91 3.29 -5.89
C PHE A 43 -7.64 4.40 -6.65
N GLU A 44 -7.01 5.57 -6.71
CA GLU A 44 -7.51 6.77 -7.36
C GLU A 44 -6.52 7.21 -8.45
N THR A 45 -7.05 7.60 -9.61
CA THR A 45 -6.29 8.23 -10.69
C THR A 45 -6.88 9.62 -10.96
N PHE A 46 -6.01 10.60 -11.20
CA PHE A 46 -6.38 12.01 -11.36
C PHE A 46 -6.26 12.50 -12.81
N GLY A 47 -6.21 11.57 -13.77
CA GLY A 47 -6.14 11.89 -15.20
C GLY A 47 -4.88 12.67 -15.60
N VAL A 48 -4.97 13.42 -16.69
CA VAL A 48 -3.84 14.16 -17.29
C VAL A 48 -3.51 15.44 -16.52
N GLU A 49 -4.53 16.07 -15.91
CA GLU A 49 -4.36 17.34 -15.21
C GLU A 49 -3.68 17.18 -13.85
N GLY A 50 -3.86 16.01 -13.21
CA GLY A 50 -3.37 15.70 -11.88
C GLY A 50 -4.02 16.56 -10.80
N VAL A 51 -3.92 16.13 -9.54
CA VAL A 51 -4.32 16.94 -8.40
C VAL A 51 -3.10 17.67 -7.85
N ALA A 52 -3.23 18.98 -7.64
CA ALA A 52 -2.21 19.74 -6.93
C ALA A 52 -2.05 19.14 -5.53
N ASN A 53 -0.82 18.75 -5.17
CA ASN A 53 -0.57 18.30 -3.82
C ASN A 53 -0.82 19.50 -2.88
N PRO A 54 -1.81 19.45 -1.96
CA PRO A 54 -2.14 20.58 -1.10
C PRO A 54 -0.97 21.03 -0.22
N VAL A 55 -0.01 20.14 0.00
CA VAL A 55 1.24 20.41 0.70
C VAL A 55 2.21 21.21 -0.18
N LEU A 56 2.43 20.77 -1.42
CA LEU A 56 3.31 21.44 -2.40
C LEU A 56 2.70 22.73 -2.96
N ALA A 57 1.38 22.89 -2.88
CA ALA A 57 0.71 24.13 -3.24
C ALA A 57 1.01 25.27 -2.23
N LYS A 58 1.35 24.92 -0.98
CA LYS A 58 1.64 25.88 0.10
C LYS A 58 3.13 26.14 0.29
N ARG A 59 4.00 25.26 -0.21
CA ARG A 59 5.46 25.30 -0.01
C ARG A 59 6.18 24.74 -1.22
N ALA A 60 7.39 25.21 -1.49
CA ALA A 60 8.24 24.63 -2.52
C ALA A 60 8.49 23.12 -2.25
N PRO A 61 8.55 22.28 -3.29
CA PRO A 61 8.85 20.86 -3.14
C PRO A 61 10.22 20.70 -2.47
N LYS A 62 10.27 19.86 -1.44
CA LYS A 62 11.49 19.66 -0.66
C LYS A 62 12.16 18.36 -1.06
N ASP A 63 11.68 17.26 -0.50
CA ASP A 63 12.23 15.92 -0.70
C ASP A 63 11.09 14.93 -0.91
N LEU A 64 11.25 13.99 -1.85
CA LEU A 64 10.25 12.96 -2.16
C LEU A 64 9.70 12.23 -0.91
N PRO A 65 10.53 11.82 0.08
CA PRO A 65 10.03 11.14 1.27
C PRO A 65 9.11 12.02 2.13
N THR A 66 9.46 13.30 2.29
CA THR A 66 8.69 14.26 3.09
C THR A 66 7.38 14.58 2.39
N ASP A 67 7.44 14.91 1.10
CA ASP A 67 6.28 15.27 0.29
C ASP A 67 5.25 14.11 0.23
N ALA A 68 5.75 12.87 0.11
CA ALA A 68 4.91 11.66 0.11
C ALA A 68 4.21 11.44 1.46
N ARG A 69 4.95 11.53 2.57
CA ARG A 69 4.40 11.32 3.93
C ARG A 69 3.34 12.36 4.26
N GLU A 70 3.62 13.63 3.96
CA GLU A 70 2.67 14.73 4.22
C GLU A 70 1.43 14.62 3.33
N TYR A 71 1.59 14.23 2.05
CA TYR A 71 0.45 13.98 1.17
C TYR A 71 -0.47 12.88 1.72
N VAL A 72 0.08 11.72 2.08
CA VAL A 72 -0.71 10.59 2.64
C VAL A 72 -1.38 11.00 3.95
N ALA A 73 -0.65 11.68 4.83
CA ALA A 73 -1.19 12.18 6.10
C ALA A 73 -2.38 13.12 5.88
N SER A 74 -2.26 14.05 4.92
CA SER A 74 -3.34 14.99 4.59
C SER A 74 -4.55 14.32 3.94
N LYS A 75 -4.33 13.37 3.02
CA LYS A 75 -5.39 12.67 2.28
C LYS A 75 -6.19 11.73 3.19
N LEU A 76 -5.50 10.99 4.06
CA LEU A 76 -6.13 10.01 4.96
C LEU A 76 -6.51 10.59 6.33
N LYS A 77 -6.14 11.84 6.62
CA LYS A 77 -6.33 12.53 7.90
C LYS A 77 -5.73 11.76 9.07
N ILE A 78 -4.47 11.33 8.92
CA ILE A 78 -3.70 10.59 9.92
C ILE A 78 -2.44 11.37 10.30
N ASP A 79 -1.81 11.02 11.43
CA ASP A 79 -0.55 11.63 11.83
C ASP A 79 0.59 11.22 10.88
N SER A 80 1.36 12.19 10.41
CA SER A 80 2.59 11.99 9.63
C SER A 80 3.61 11.05 10.29
N LYS A 81 3.61 10.94 11.63
CA LYS A 81 4.48 10.01 12.38
C LYS A 81 4.06 8.54 12.20
N SER A 82 2.80 8.29 11.89
CA SER A 82 2.27 6.95 11.58
C SER A 82 2.59 6.51 10.14
N VAL A 83 3.25 7.36 9.35
CA VAL A 83 3.63 7.07 7.97
C VAL A 83 5.14 7.02 7.86
N GLU A 84 5.66 5.94 7.29
CA GLU A 84 7.07 5.72 7.04
C GLU A 84 7.34 5.61 5.55
N PHE A 85 8.39 6.28 5.08
CA PHE A 85 8.83 6.14 3.70
C PHE A 85 9.59 4.82 3.54
N GLN A 86 9.16 3.99 2.59
CA GLN A 86 9.81 2.72 2.30
C GLN A 86 10.83 2.87 1.18
N SER A 87 10.40 3.40 0.04
CA SER A 87 11.25 3.55 -1.15
C SER A 87 10.61 4.51 -2.13
N GLY A 88 11.40 4.95 -3.11
CA GLY A 88 10.91 5.76 -4.20
C GLY A 88 11.96 5.97 -5.27
N SER A 89 11.52 6.46 -6.42
CA SER A 89 12.38 6.78 -7.55
C SER A 89 11.96 8.12 -8.15
N THR A 90 12.93 8.80 -8.75
CA THR A 90 12.70 10.02 -9.52
C THR A 90 13.35 9.84 -10.88
N THR A 91 12.56 9.97 -11.93
CA THR A 91 13.01 9.85 -13.32
C THR A 91 12.49 11.07 -14.09
N GLY A 92 13.37 12.03 -14.35
CA GLY A 92 12.99 13.31 -14.94
C GLY A 92 11.92 14.03 -14.11
N ASN A 93 10.75 14.28 -14.72
CA ASN A 93 9.64 14.96 -14.06
C ASN A 93 8.66 14.02 -13.34
N GLN A 94 8.89 12.71 -13.40
CA GLN A 94 8.06 11.69 -12.75
C GLN A 94 8.72 11.23 -11.46
N LYS A 95 7.92 11.10 -10.40
CA LYS A 95 8.38 10.59 -9.11
C LYS A 95 7.41 9.53 -8.61
N HIS A 96 7.93 8.43 -8.07
CA HIS A 96 7.14 7.37 -7.47
C HIS A 96 7.56 7.20 -6.02
N ALA A 97 6.59 7.13 -5.11
CA ALA A 97 6.85 6.94 -3.69
C ALA A 97 6.01 5.77 -3.15
N TYR A 98 6.65 4.95 -2.32
CA TYR A 98 6.06 3.86 -1.58
C TYR A 98 6.21 4.16 -0.09
N VAL A 99 5.10 4.15 0.64
CA VAL A 99 5.07 4.41 2.07
C VAL A 99 4.31 3.31 2.80
N ARG A 100 4.64 3.09 4.07
CA ARG A 100 4.00 2.10 4.95
C ARG A 100 3.40 2.77 6.17
N GLN A 101 2.31 2.20 6.66
CA GLN A 101 1.75 2.58 7.95
C GLN A 101 2.58 1.96 9.07
N LYS A 102 2.78 2.70 10.16
CA LYS A 102 3.40 2.22 11.39
C LYS A 102 2.63 2.65 12.63
N ALA A 103 2.72 1.82 13.66
CA ALA A 103 2.23 2.12 14.99
C ALA A 103 3.29 1.71 16.01
N ASN A 104 3.53 2.55 17.03
CA ASN A 104 4.53 2.30 18.07
C ASN A 104 5.94 1.97 17.52
N GLY A 105 6.30 2.54 16.37
CA GLY A 105 7.57 2.28 15.68
C GLY A 105 7.61 0.99 14.85
N ILE A 106 6.56 0.17 14.86
CA ILE A 106 6.48 -1.09 14.12
C ILE A 106 5.66 -0.88 12.84
N PRO A 107 6.22 -1.17 11.65
CA PRO A 107 5.49 -1.08 10.39
C PRO A 107 4.46 -2.21 10.27
N PHE A 108 3.28 -1.89 9.78
CA PHE A 108 2.28 -2.88 9.40
C PHE A 108 2.69 -3.54 8.07
N ALA A 109 2.70 -4.86 8.03
CA ALA A 109 3.16 -5.63 6.87
C ALA A 109 2.34 -5.34 5.59
N ASN A 110 1.01 -5.22 5.73
CA ASN A 110 0.07 -5.16 4.60
C ASN A 110 -0.60 -3.78 4.41
N ALA A 111 -0.14 -2.75 5.12
CA ALA A 111 -0.68 -1.39 5.02
C ALA A 111 0.32 -0.47 4.31
N VAL A 112 0.14 -0.37 2.99
CA VAL A 112 1.05 0.32 2.07
C VAL A 112 0.27 1.39 1.29
N ALA A 113 0.94 2.47 0.91
CA ALA A 113 0.41 3.44 -0.03
C ALA A 113 1.43 3.77 -1.13
N ASN A 114 0.91 3.87 -2.35
CA ASN A 114 1.66 4.11 -3.58
C ASN A 114 1.23 5.46 -4.14
N ILE A 115 2.20 6.30 -4.49
CA ILE A 115 1.94 7.65 -4.99
C ILE A 115 2.77 7.86 -6.25
N ALA A 116 2.13 8.32 -7.32
CA ALA A 116 2.83 8.80 -8.50
C ALA A 116 2.65 10.31 -8.63
N PHE A 117 3.76 11.00 -8.81
CA PHE A 117 3.84 12.42 -9.08
C PHE A 117 4.32 12.66 -10.50
N LYS A 118 3.80 13.70 -11.14
CA LYS A 118 4.32 14.25 -12.39
C LYS A 118 4.20 15.77 -12.34
N ASP A 119 5.29 16.47 -12.65
CA ASP A 119 5.35 17.94 -12.63
C ASP A 119 4.87 18.53 -11.28
N ASN A 120 5.27 17.90 -10.17
CA ASN A 120 4.85 18.21 -8.78
C ASN A 120 3.34 18.09 -8.49
N LYS A 121 2.57 17.47 -9.37
CA LYS A 121 1.16 17.10 -9.15
C LYS A 121 1.03 15.61 -8.89
N VAL A 122 0.03 15.21 -8.12
CA VAL A 122 -0.29 13.80 -7.88
C VAL A 122 -1.15 13.29 -9.02
N MET A 123 -0.67 12.23 -9.69
CA MET A 123 -1.37 11.59 -10.81
C MET A 123 -2.13 10.36 -10.36
N THR A 124 -1.56 9.57 -9.45
CA THR A 124 -2.22 8.40 -8.88
C THR A 124 -1.94 8.28 -7.39
N PHE A 125 -2.91 7.74 -6.67
CA PHE A 125 -2.80 7.43 -5.25
C PHE A 125 -3.49 6.09 -4.97
N GLY A 126 -2.76 5.14 -4.44
CA GLY A 126 -3.30 3.90 -3.91
C GLY A 126 -2.97 3.76 -2.42
N SER A 127 -3.88 3.22 -1.63
CA SER A 127 -3.64 2.94 -0.21
C SER A 127 -4.42 1.74 0.29
N SER A 128 -3.75 0.92 1.10
CA SER A 128 -4.34 -0.18 1.89
C SER A 128 -4.23 0.09 3.40
N PHE A 129 -4.11 1.36 3.80
CA PHE A 129 -3.98 1.74 5.21
C PHE A 129 -5.22 1.39 6.01
N VAL A 130 -5.01 0.96 7.25
CA VAL A 130 -6.05 0.50 8.16
C VAL A 130 -6.30 1.50 9.28
N LYS A 131 -7.53 1.48 9.82
CA LYS A 131 -7.90 2.21 11.04
C LYS A 131 -8.19 1.20 12.15
N PRO A 132 -7.15 0.66 12.81
CA PRO A 132 -7.33 -0.35 13.84
C PRO A 132 -8.03 0.25 15.06
N SER A 133 -9.01 -0.47 15.62
CA SER A 133 -9.66 -0.10 16.88
C SER A 133 -8.82 -0.47 18.11
N LYS A 134 -7.91 -1.45 17.96
CA LYS A 134 -6.96 -1.90 18.97
C LYS A 134 -5.60 -2.10 18.32
N ILE A 135 -4.55 -1.66 19.00
CA ILE A 135 -3.15 -1.85 18.60
C ILE A 135 -2.49 -2.63 19.73
N ALA A 136 -1.79 -3.71 19.38
CA ALA A 136 -1.04 -4.49 20.34
C ALA A 136 0.19 -3.72 20.84
N ASP A 137 0.68 -4.06 22.03
CA ASP A 137 1.90 -3.46 22.57
C ASP A 137 3.10 -3.79 21.70
N ALA A 138 4.01 -2.82 21.56
CA ALA A 138 5.25 -3.00 20.80
C ALA A 138 6.24 -3.97 21.46
N LYS A 139 6.05 -4.24 22.76
CA LYS A 139 6.87 -5.18 23.51
C LYS A 139 6.29 -6.60 23.36
N PRO A 140 7.02 -7.55 22.76
CA PRO A 140 6.57 -8.93 22.70
C PRO A 140 6.57 -9.56 24.10
N THR A 141 5.59 -10.41 24.38
CA THR A 141 5.51 -11.16 25.65
C THR A 141 6.55 -12.27 25.73
N ILE A 142 7.05 -12.73 24.59
CA ILE A 142 8.03 -13.82 24.47
C ILE A 142 9.31 -13.26 23.87
N ASP A 143 10.44 -13.61 24.45
CA ASP A 143 11.75 -13.21 23.94
C ASP A 143 12.13 -14.05 22.71
N PHE A 144 12.83 -13.44 21.75
CA PHE A 144 13.23 -14.09 20.51
C PHE A 144 14.32 -15.16 20.72
N GLN A 145 14.96 -15.19 21.89
CA GLN A 145 16.06 -16.12 22.18
C GLN A 145 15.63 -17.55 22.56
N THR A 146 14.35 -17.82 22.81
CA THR A 146 13.92 -19.15 23.31
C THR A 146 13.55 -20.17 22.23
N CYS A 147 13.71 -19.85 20.94
CA CYS A 147 13.41 -20.78 19.84
C CYS A 147 14.68 -21.44 19.30
N GLY A 148 15.32 -22.31 20.10
CA GLY A 148 16.55 -22.99 19.67
C GLY A 148 17.31 -23.75 20.76
N GLN A 149 16.60 -24.35 21.72
CA GLN A 149 17.15 -25.36 22.62
C GLN A 149 16.30 -26.63 22.50
#